data_AF-A0A850MNX4-F1
#
_entry.id   AF-A0A850MNX4-F1
#
_cell.length_a   1.000
_cell.length_b   1.000
_cell.length_c   1.000
_cell.angle_alpha   90.00
_cell.angle_beta   90.00
_cell.angle_gamma   90.00
#
_symmetry.space_group_name_H-M   'P 1'
#
loop_
_entity.id
_entity.type
_entity.pdbx_description
1 polymer ?
#
loop_
_entity_poly.entity_id
_entity_poly.type
_entity_poly.pdbx_seq_one_letter_code
_entity_poly.pdbx_strand_id
1 'polypeptide(L)'
;MIKNFPCKTKNLKLDLPSSLAFDILYHTVNTPRSYCINLEETIESETETFYAKALITLTTSSAEQILVKLTGNHLGEVSLNVWSYDEQVIEKFLALVEKRLNEVLLNLKACDEIRLQDLRSGITILKELDRVYYYSLYGEKFRRIYFMLADSRERLYKIMIKGTYGSFNPALMEMQTYLGMLLNHDQESSIQEPESMKVGLATLKWKRWIIILLQRILHQE
;
A
#
# COMPACT_ATOMS: atom_id res chain seq x y z
N MET A 1 13.38 -22.54 -24.08
CA MET A 1 13.34 -22.97 -22.66
C MET A 1 12.70 -21.87 -21.86
N ILE A 2 11.52 -22.11 -21.27
CA ILE A 2 11.00 -21.23 -20.22
C ILE A 2 11.93 -21.45 -19.03
N LYS A 3 12.80 -20.47 -18.74
CA LYS A 3 13.58 -20.49 -17.50
C LYS A 3 12.57 -20.54 -16.37
N ASN A 4 12.62 -21.56 -15.53
CA ASN A 4 11.86 -21.59 -14.28
C ASN A 4 12.20 -20.30 -13.54
N PHE A 5 11.23 -19.39 -13.41
CA PHE A 5 11.40 -18.14 -12.71
C PHE A 5 11.45 -18.48 -11.21
N PRO A 6 12.60 -18.34 -10.54
CA PRO A 6 12.74 -18.78 -9.15
C PRO A 6 11.66 -18.15 -8.28
N CYS A 7 11.03 -18.99 -7.47
CA CYS A 7 9.94 -18.61 -6.57
C CYS A 7 10.22 -19.18 -5.19
N LYS A 8 10.07 -18.38 -4.15
CA LYS A 8 9.99 -18.89 -2.77
C LYS A 8 8.69 -18.43 -2.11
N THR A 9 8.12 -19.33 -1.32
CA THR A 9 6.89 -19.11 -0.58
C THR A 9 7.19 -19.14 0.90
N LYS A 10 6.72 -18.14 1.64
CA LYS A 10 6.75 -18.09 3.09
C LYS A 10 5.30 -18.00 3.58
N ASN A 11 4.88 -18.97 4.36
CA ASN A 11 3.59 -18.92 5.05
C ASN A 11 3.79 -18.28 6.42
N LEU A 12 2.93 -17.33 6.75
CA LEU A 12 2.96 -16.57 7.99
C LEU A 12 1.60 -16.73 8.68
N LYS A 13 1.63 -17.19 9.93
CA LYS A 13 0.46 -17.19 10.80
C LYS A 13 0.57 -15.99 11.73
N LEU A 14 -0.32 -15.03 11.57
CA LEU A 14 -0.37 -13.83 12.39
C LEU A 14 -1.56 -14.01 13.33
N ASP A 15 -1.32 -13.99 14.65
CA ASP A 15 -2.37 -14.13 15.68
C ASP A 15 -3.24 -12.86 15.77
N LEU A 16 -3.85 -12.47 14.64
CA LEU A 16 -4.63 -11.26 14.42
C LEU A 16 -5.78 -11.58 13.44
N PRO A 17 -6.85 -10.75 13.40
CA PRO A 17 -7.87 -10.86 12.36
C PRO A 17 -7.24 -10.87 10.96
N SER A 18 -7.76 -11.71 10.08
CA SER A 18 -7.21 -11.95 8.74
C SER A 18 -7.04 -10.69 7.89
N SER A 19 -8.01 -9.77 7.95
CA SER A 19 -7.93 -8.47 7.28
C SER A 19 -6.77 -7.62 7.81
N LEU A 20 -6.60 -7.56 9.12
CA LEU A 20 -5.50 -6.83 9.76
C LEU A 20 -4.14 -7.47 9.46
N ALA A 21 -4.06 -8.80 9.52
CA ALA A 21 -2.86 -9.57 9.20
C ALA A 21 -2.39 -9.27 7.76
N PHE A 22 -3.33 -9.26 6.81
CA PHE A 22 -3.05 -8.90 5.42
C PHE A 22 -2.59 -7.45 5.28
N ASP A 23 -3.26 -6.50 5.96
CA ASP A 23 -2.90 -5.08 5.94
C ASP A 23 -1.48 -4.82 6.44
N ILE A 24 -1.11 -5.45 7.55
CA ILE A 24 0.21 -5.33 8.15
C ILE A 24 1.28 -5.87 7.19
N LEU A 25 1.04 -7.06 6.60
CA LEU A 25 2.00 -7.63 5.68
C LEU A 25 2.12 -6.80 4.40
N TYR A 26 0.99 -6.33 3.87
CA TYR A 26 0.96 -5.42 2.73
C TYR A 26 1.79 -4.17 3.01
N HIS A 27 1.59 -3.50 4.15
CA HIS A 27 2.37 -2.33 4.54
C HIS A 27 3.88 -2.65 4.66
N THR A 28 4.22 -3.78 5.27
CA THR A 28 5.61 -4.21 5.50
C THR A 28 6.37 -4.43 4.18
N VAL A 29 5.67 -4.95 3.17
CA VAL A 29 6.19 -5.20 1.82
C VAL A 29 6.16 -3.93 0.96
N ASN A 30 5.16 -3.07 1.15
CA ASN A 30 4.98 -1.87 0.34
C ASN A 30 6.04 -0.82 0.66
N THR A 31 6.82 -0.47 -0.34
CA THR A 31 7.83 0.59 -0.26
C THR A 31 7.47 1.75 -1.20
N PRO A 32 8.10 2.92 -1.06
CA PRO A 32 7.91 4.02 -2.02
C PRO A 32 8.27 3.67 -3.46
N ARG A 33 9.03 2.59 -3.70
CA ARG A 33 9.43 2.10 -5.03
C ARG A 33 8.63 0.89 -5.50
N SER A 34 7.58 0.56 -4.77
CA SER A 34 6.65 -0.50 -5.15
C SER A 34 5.36 0.09 -5.69
N TYR A 35 4.69 -0.67 -6.54
CA TYR A 35 3.33 -0.39 -6.99
C TYR A 35 2.52 -1.69 -7.03
N CYS A 36 1.24 -1.59 -6.72
CA CYS A 36 0.33 -2.73 -6.78
C CYS A 36 -0.22 -2.88 -8.21
N ILE A 37 -0.03 -4.07 -8.80
CA ILE A 37 -0.58 -4.44 -10.11
C ILE A 37 -2.04 -4.85 -9.97
N ASN A 38 -2.36 -5.58 -8.90
CA ASN A 38 -3.70 -6.09 -8.65
C ASN A 38 -3.95 -6.21 -7.15
N LEU A 39 -5.08 -5.69 -6.68
CA LEU A 39 -5.54 -5.80 -5.30
C LEU A 39 -7.01 -6.22 -5.28
N GLU A 40 -7.25 -7.47 -4.91
CA GLU A 40 -8.57 -8.10 -4.78
C GLU A 40 -8.85 -8.35 -3.29
N GLU A 41 -10.00 -7.90 -2.81
CA GLU A 41 -10.48 -8.17 -1.46
C GLU A 41 -11.95 -8.58 -1.55
N THR A 42 -12.28 -9.72 -0.95
CA THR A 42 -13.63 -10.27 -0.90
C THR A 42 -13.97 -10.57 0.55
N ILE A 43 -15.10 -10.02 1.01
CA ILE A 43 -15.69 -10.29 2.32
C ILE A 43 -17.09 -10.81 2.03
N GLU A 44 -17.33 -12.10 2.23
CA GLU A 44 -18.67 -12.66 2.11
C GLU A 44 -19.38 -12.49 3.47
N SER A 45 -20.41 -11.65 3.49
CA SER A 45 -21.10 -11.22 4.72
C SER A 45 -21.86 -12.35 5.44
N GLU A 46 -22.22 -13.42 4.73
CA GLU A 46 -23.01 -14.53 5.28
C GLU A 46 -22.14 -15.58 6.00
N THR A 47 -20.84 -15.62 5.68
CA THR A 47 -19.89 -16.64 6.16
C THR A 47 -18.66 -16.04 6.84
N GLU A 48 -18.57 -14.71 6.91
CA GLU A 48 -17.39 -13.94 7.37
C GLU A 48 -16.09 -14.41 6.70
N THR A 49 -16.18 -14.97 5.49
CA THR A 49 -15.02 -15.46 4.75
C THR A 49 -14.30 -14.27 4.13
N PHE A 50 -13.10 -14.00 4.65
CA PHE A 50 -12.17 -13.03 4.10
C PHE A 50 -11.19 -13.71 3.14
N TYR A 51 -11.10 -13.15 1.93
CA TYR A 51 -10.05 -13.46 0.98
C TYR A 51 -9.44 -12.17 0.46
N ALA A 52 -8.12 -12.06 0.55
CA ALA A 52 -7.40 -10.92 -0.01
C ALA A 52 -6.17 -11.36 -0.79
N LYS A 53 -5.90 -10.66 -1.88
CA LYS A 53 -4.76 -10.91 -2.76
C LYS A 53 -4.19 -9.60 -3.27
N ALA A 54 -2.89 -9.42 -3.08
CA ALA A 54 -2.14 -8.31 -3.65
C ALA A 54 -1.00 -8.85 -4.52
N LEU A 55 -0.86 -8.33 -5.73
CA LEU A 55 0.31 -8.51 -6.58
C LEU A 55 1.07 -7.19 -6.64
N ILE A 56 2.31 -7.19 -6.18
CA ILE A 56 3.14 -6.00 -5.99
C ILE A 56 4.42 -6.18 -6.79
N THR A 57 4.78 -5.18 -7.58
CA THR A 57 6.12 -5.09 -8.19
C THR A 57 6.98 -4.16 -7.35
N LEU A 58 8.21 -4.57 -7.06
CA LEU A 58 9.23 -3.75 -6.42
C LEU A 58 10.42 -3.57 -7.34
N THR A 59 10.91 -2.34 -7.45
CA THR A 59 12.14 -2.06 -8.19
C THR A 59 13.29 -1.84 -7.20
N THR A 60 14.31 -2.69 -7.27
CA THR A 60 15.51 -2.60 -6.43
C THR A 60 16.39 -1.42 -6.84
N SER A 61 17.42 -1.11 -6.05
CA SER A 61 18.43 -0.10 -6.41
C SER A 61 19.22 -0.44 -7.66
N SER A 62 19.30 -1.73 -8.03
CA SER A 62 19.94 -2.22 -9.26
C SER A 62 18.98 -2.29 -10.46
N ALA A 63 17.78 -1.73 -10.34
CA ALA A 63 16.70 -1.80 -11.33
C ALA A 63 16.16 -3.22 -11.61
N GLU A 64 16.52 -4.22 -10.79
CA GLU A 64 15.88 -5.53 -10.82
C GLU A 64 14.45 -5.42 -10.31
N GLN A 65 13.53 -6.13 -10.96
CA GLN A 65 12.14 -6.22 -10.56
C GLN A 65 11.91 -7.48 -9.73
N ILE A 66 11.37 -7.29 -8.53
CA ILE A 66 10.89 -8.36 -7.66
C ILE A 66 9.37 -8.35 -7.75
N LEU A 67 8.79 -9.51 -8.05
CA LEU A 67 7.35 -9.70 -8.00
C LEU A 67 6.97 -10.34 -6.68
N VAL A 68 5.97 -9.79 -6.00
CA VAL A 68 5.50 -10.28 -4.71
C VAL A 68 4.00 -10.50 -4.77
N LYS A 69 3.54 -11.69 -4.41
CA LYS A 69 2.12 -12.00 -4.24
C LYS A 69 1.85 -12.26 -2.77
N LEU A 70 0.93 -11.51 -2.21
CA LEU A 70 0.35 -11.73 -0.89
C LEU A 70 -1.01 -12.38 -1.07
N THR A 71 -1.30 -13.43 -0.31
CA THR A 71 -2.65 -13.99 -0.21
C THR A 71 -3.00 -14.24 1.25
N GLY A 72 -4.11 -13.68 1.71
CA GLY A 72 -4.66 -13.88 3.05
C GLY A 72 -5.97 -14.66 3.01
N ASN A 73 -6.19 -15.50 4.01
CA ASN A 73 -7.44 -16.24 4.18
C ASN A 73 -8.13 -15.90 5.51
N HIS A 74 -9.36 -16.37 5.69
CA HIS A 74 -10.18 -16.14 6.88
C HIS A 74 -9.56 -16.68 8.19
N LEU A 75 -8.61 -17.61 8.13
CA LEU A 75 -7.96 -18.21 9.30
C LEU A 75 -6.80 -17.37 9.87
N GLY A 76 -6.55 -16.18 9.32
CA GLY A 76 -5.40 -15.35 9.72
C GLY A 76 -4.07 -15.84 9.15
N GLU A 77 -4.11 -16.77 8.20
CA GLU A 77 -2.92 -17.24 7.50
C GLU A 77 -2.70 -16.36 6.28
N VAL A 78 -1.47 -15.85 6.15
CA VAL A 78 -1.04 -15.05 5.01
C VAL A 78 0.16 -15.72 4.37
N SER A 79 0.11 -15.96 3.06
CA SER A 79 1.23 -16.48 2.29
C SER A 79 1.87 -15.37 1.45
N LEU A 80 3.19 -15.32 1.51
CA LEU A 80 4.05 -14.42 0.76
C LEU A 80 4.81 -15.23 -0.28
N ASN A 81 4.53 -14.99 -1.55
CA ASN A 81 5.26 -15.59 -2.66
C ASN A 81 6.13 -14.52 -3.32
N VAL A 82 7.40 -14.81 -3.52
CA VAL A 82 8.38 -13.86 -4.06
C VAL A 82 9.08 -14.49 -5.25
N TRP A 83 9.12 -13.74 -6.35
CA TRP A 83 9.85 -14.11 -7.56
C TRP A 83 10.87 -13.04 -7.93
N SER A 84 12.06 -13.49 -8.33
CA SER A 84 13.16 -12.66 -8.84
C SER A 84 14.00 -13.48 -9.81
N TYR A 85 14.81 -12.82 -10.64
CA TYR A 85 15.78 -13.52 -11.49
C TYR A 85 16.96 -14.11 -10.70
N ASP A 86 17.27 -13.54 -9.54
CA ASP A 86 18.32 -14.00 -8.62
C ASP A 86 17.74 -14.56 -7.31
N GLU A 87 18.02 -15.84 -7.01
CA GLU A 87 17.60 -16.48 -5.75
C GLU A 87 18.19 -15.82 -4.51
N GLN A 88 19.38 -15.23 -4.58
CA GLN A 88 19.97 -14.52 -3.44
C GLN A 88 19.19 -13.25 -3.11
N VAL A 89 18.58 -12.61 -4.12
CA VAL A 89 17.72 -11.45 -3.93
C VAL A 89 16.43 -11.85 -3.24
N ILE A 90 15.85 -13.00 -3.61
CA ILE A 90 14.67 -13.57 -2.94
C ILE A 90 14.95 -13.79 -1.45
N GLU A 91 16.05 -14.48 -1.13
CA GLU A 91 16.43 -14.77 0.26
C GLU A 91 16.68 -13.50 1.10
N LYS A 92 17.45 -12.55 0.56
CA LYS A 92 17.69 -11.26 1.23
C LYS A 92 16.40 -10.48 1.44
N PHE A 93 15.50 -10.50 0.47
CA PHE A 93 14.20 -9.83 0.57
C PHE A 93 13.33 -10.48 1.64
N LEU A 94 13.20 -11.80 1.65
CA LEU A 94 12.42 -12.52 2.67
C LEU A 94 12.95 -12.26 4.08
N ALA A 95 14.28 -12.29 4.27
CA ALA A 95 14.89 -11.97 5.56
C ALA A 95 14.61 -10.51 6.00
N LEU A 96 14.65 -9.55 5.06
CA LEU A 96 14.32 -8.16 5.35
C LEU A 96 12.86 -7.97 5.74
N VAL A 97 11.94 -8.63 5.02
CA VAL A 97 10.50 -8.58 5.32
C VAL A 97 10.22 -9.20 6.67
N GLU A 98 10.79 -10.37 6.98
CA GLU A 98 10.62 -11.05 8.26
C GLU A 98 11.13 -10.19 9.43
N LYS A 99 12.30 -9.56 9.28
CA LYS A 99 12.82 -8.62 10.27
C LYS A 99 11.85 -7.45 10.51
N ARG A 100 11.41 -6.77 9.44
CA ARG A 100 10.48 -5.64 9.53
C ARG A 100 9.13 -6.05 10.10
N LEU A 101 8.63 -7.21 9.71
CA LEU A 101 7.37 -7.74 10.22
C LEU A 101 7.44 -7.94 11.73
N ASN A 102 8.52 -8.56 12.22
CA ASN A 102 8.72 -8.74 13.66
C ASN A 102 8.80 -7.39 14.40
N GLU A 103 9.51 -6.40 13.84
CA GLU A 103 9.54 -5.04 14.39
C GLU A 103 8.13 -4.42 14.41
N VAL A 104 7.37 -4.52 13.33
CA VAL A 104 6.00 -3.98 13.24
C VAL A 104 5.07 -4.66 14.24
N LEU A 105 5.08 -5.99 14.33
CA LEU A 105 4.25 -6.75 15.26
C LEU A 105 4.56 -6.44 16.73
N LEU A 106 5.84 -6.23 17.06
CA LEU A 106 6.25 -5.85 18.41
C LEU A 106 5.67 -4.47 18.79
N ASN A 107 5.76 -3.49 17.89
CA ASN A 107 5.24 -2.15 18.13
C ASN A 107 3.71 -2.08 18.14
N LEU A 108 3.04 -2.91 17.32
CA LEU A 108 1.58 -2.99 17.31
C LEU A 108 0.99 -3.43 18.64
N LYS A 109 1.68 -4.29 19.39
CA LYS A 109 1.24 -4.72 20.74
C LYS A 109 1.22 -3.56 21.74
N ALA A 110 2.01 -2.51 21.50
CA ALA A 110 2.08 -1.32 22.34
C ALA A 110 1.12 -0.21 21.88
N CYS A 111 0.43 -0.38 20.74
CA CYS A 111 -0.51 0.59 20.21
C CYS A 111 -1.86 0.49 20.93
N ASP A 112 -2.43 1.65 21.29
CA ASP A 112 -3.83 1.74 21.70
C ASP A 112 -4.77 1.63 20.49
N GLU A 113 -6.07 1.50 20.78
CA GLU A 113 -7.11 1.32 19.75
C GLU A 113 -7.18 2.48 18.75
N ILE A 114 -6.91 3.72 19.19
CA ILE A 114 -6.92 4.91 18.32
C ILE A 114 -5.77 4.83 17.32
N ARG A 115 -4.55 4.54 17.81
CA ARG A 115 -3.36 4.33 16.96
C ARG A 115 -3.58 3.18 15.98
N LEU A 116 -4.17 2.07 16.42
CA LEU A 116 -4.49 0.95 15.53
C LEU A 116 -5.46 1.35 14.42
N GLN A 117 -6.48 2.16 14.72
CA GLN A 117 -7.41 2.67 13.72
C GLN A 117 -6.74 3.62 12.73
N ASP A 118 -5.81 4.46 13.20
CA ASP A 118 -5.07 5.40 12.34
C ASP A 118 -4.06 4.66 11.44
N LEU A 119 -3.39 3.62 11.95
CA LEU A 119 -2.55 2.73 11.15
C LEU A 119 -3.37 2.05 10.04
N ARG A 120 -4.53 1.44 10.37
CA ARG A 120 -5.43 0.83 9.38
C ARG A 120 -5.88 1.84 8.32
N SER A 121 -6.24 3.04 8.74
CA SER A 121 -6.65 4.12 7.84
C SER A 121 -5.51 4.52 6.90
N GLY A 122 -4.29 4.66 7.41
CA GLY A 122 -3.12 4.98 6.59
C GLY A 122 -2.73 3.87 5.61
N ILE A 123 -2.86 2.60 6.00
CA ILE A 123 -2.65 1.47 5.09
C ILE A 123 -3.68 1.48 3.96
N THR A 124 -4.94 1.79 4.28
CA THR A 124 -6.00 1.96 3.28
C THR A 124 -5.65 3.06 2.27
N ILE A 125 -5.12 4.19 2.75
CA ILE A 125 -4.65 5.27 1.86
C ILE A 125 -3.53 4.78 0.94
N LEU A 126 -2.54 4.02 1.46
CA LEU A 126 -1.45 3.49 0.63
C LEU A 126 -1.95 2.55 -0.48
N LYS A 127 -2.97 1.72 -0.19
CA LYS A 127 -3.62 0.84 -1.18
C LYS A 127 -4.31 1.65 -2.29
N GLU A 128 -5.03 2.70 -1.92
CA GLU A 128 -5.71 3.57 -2.89
C GLU A 128 -4.70 4.34 -3.74
N LEU A 129 -3.62 4.85 -3.15
CA LEU A 129 -2.55 5.49 -3.91
C LEU A 129 -1.88 4.51 -4.88
N ASP A 130 -1.68 3.25 -4.50
CA ASP A 130 -1.17 2.24 -5.42
C ASP A 130 -2.09 2.00 -6.62
N ARG A 131 -3.40 1.91 -6.36
CA ARG A 131 -4.39 1.78 -7.42
C ARG A 131 -4.41 3.03 -8.30
N VAL A 132 -4.30 4.23 -7.73
CA VAL A 132 -4.20 5.48 -8.51
C VAL A 132 -2.97 5.47 -9.41
N TYR A 133 -1.80 5.11 -8.88
CA TYR A 133 -0.55 5.02 -9.66
C TYR A 133 -0.71 4.04 -10.83
N TYR A 134 -1.26 2.85 -10.57
CA TYR A 134 -1.52 1.87 -11.61
C TYR A 134 -2.51 2.42 -12.64
N TYR A 135 -3.70 2.85 -12.22
CA TYR A 135 -4.75 3.33 -13.12
C TYR A 135 -4.32 4.56 -13.93
N SER A 136 -3.49 5.45 -13.37
CA SER A 136 -2.99 6.61 -14.12
C SER A 136 -2.12 6.20 -15.29
N LEU A 137 -1.26 5.18 -15.12
CA LEU A 137 -0.38 4.68 -16.18
C LEU A 137 -1.12 3.89 -17.27
N TYR A 138 -2.29 3.33 -16.95
CA TYR A 138 -3.09 2.53 -17.88
C TYR A 138 -4.20 3.33 -18.57
N GLY A 139 -4.26 4.65 -18.36
CA GLY A 139 -5.18 5.53 -19.09
C GLY A 139 -6.63 5.49 -18.58
N GLU A 140 -6.84 5.30 -17.29
CA GLU A 140 -8.17 5.40 -16.67
C GLU A 140 -8.76 6.80 -16.70
N LYS A 141 -10.08 6.90 -16.47
CA LYS A 141 -10.77 8.19 -16.46
C LYS A 141 -10.31 9.11 -15.34
N PHE A 142 -10.20 10.41 -15.63
CA PHE A 142 -9.88 11.45 -14.63
C PHE A 142 -10.80 11.38 -13.42
N ARG A 143 -12.10 11.14 -13.63
CA ARG A 143 -13.11 10.97 -12.57
C ARG A 143 -12.71 9.91 -11.54
N ARG A 144 -12.25 8.74 -11.99
CA ARG A 144 -11.89 7.63 -11.11
C ARG A 144 -10.71 8.00 -10.22
N ILE A 145 -9.66 8.54 -10.84
CA ILE A 145 -8.45 9.02 -10.15
C ILE A 145 -8.80 10.12 -9.13
N TYR A 146 -9.64 11.08 -9.52
CA TYR A 146 -10.08 12.16 -8.65
C TYR A 146 -10.76 11.62 -7.38
N PHE A 147 -11.76 10.74 -7.51
CA PHE A 147 -12.48 10.23 -6.34
C PHE A 147 -11.61 9.40 -5.40
N MET A 148 -10.70 8.59 -5.94
CA MET A 148 -9.76 7.81 -5.13
C MET A 148 -8.80 8.71 -4.35
N LEU A 149 -8.27 9.76 -5.00
CA LEU A 149 -7.41 10.74 -4.34
C LEU A 149 -8.16 11.60 -3.32
N ALA A 150 -9.42 11.94 -3.59
CA ALA A 150 -10.26 12.71 -2.67
C ALA A 150 -10.55 11.91 -1.38
N ASP A 151 -10.95 10.63 -1.51
CA ASP A 151 -11.16 9.75 -0.34
C ASP A 151 -9.86 9.57 0.46
N SER A 152 -8.75 9.32 -0.23
CA SER A 152 -7.42 9.21 0.36
C SER A 152 -7.03 10.47 1.16
N ARG A 153 -7.28 11.66 0.59
CA ARG A 153 -7.02 12.93 1.25
C ARG A 153 -7.90 13.09 2.50
N GLU A 154 -9.19 12.79 2.40
CA GLU A 154 -10.12 12.92 3.53
C GLU A 154 -9.75 12.00 4.69
N ARG A 155 -9.37 10.75 4.41
CA ARG A 155 -8.83 9.83 5.42
C ARG A 155 -7.56 10.39 6.06
N LEU A 156 -6.64 10.92 5.24
CA LEU A 156 -5.42 11.52 5.77
C LEU A 156 -5.75 12.70 6.68
N TYR A 157 -6.71 13.54 6.30
CA TYR A 157 -7.14 14.69 7.10
C TYR A 157 -7.67 14.22 8.45
N LYS A 158 -8.52 13.20 8.48
CA LYS A 158 -9.06 12.60 9.71
C LYS A 158 -7.97 12.06 10.65
N ILE A 159 -6.88 11.50 10.11
CA ILE A 159 -5.72 11.09 10.93
C ILE A 159 -5.04 12.32 11.54
N MET A 160 -4.83 13.39 10.74
CA MET A 160 -4.08 14.57 11.18
C MET A 160 -4.84 15.47 12.17
N ILE A 161 -6.17 15.64 12.02
CA ILE A 161 -6.92 16.60 12.87
C ILE A 161 -7.12 16.16 14.32
N LYS A 162 -6.84 14.89 14.63
CA LYS A 162 -6.93 14.36 16.00
C LYS A 162 -5.92 15.00 16.96
N GLY A 163 -4.99 15.83 16.46
CA GLY A 163 -4.02 16.58 17.25
C GLY A 163 -2.83 15.77 17.73
N THR A 164 -2.87 14.44 17.59
CA THR A 164 -1.88 13.49 18.10
C THR A 164 -0.56 13.48 17.33
N TYR A 165 -0.58 13.85 16.04
CA TYR A 165 0.55 13.67 15.11
C TYR A 165 1.06 14.98 14.48
N GLY A 166 0.64 16.13 15.03
CA GLY A 166 0.89 17.46 14.49
C GLY A 166 -0.14 17.91 13.45
N SER A 167 -0.26 19.22 13.21
CA SER A 167 -1.29 19.80 12.35
C SER A 167 -0.89 19.96 10.88
N PHE A 168 0.41 19.88 10.56
CA PHE A 168 0.94 20.15 9.21
C PHE A 168 1.42 18.87 8.52
N ASN A 169 0.73 18.49 7.43
CA ASN A 169 1.18 17.43 6.52
C ASN A 169 1.27 17.97 5.09
N PRO A 170 2.48 18.07 4.51
CA PRO A 170 2.67 18.51 3.12
C PRO A 170 1.83 17.72 2.11
N ALA A 171 1.58 16.43 2.36
CA ALA A 171 0.76 15.60 1.50
C ALA A 171 -0.67 16.13 1.37
N LEU A 172 -1.29 16.58 2.47
CA LEU A 172 -2.68 17.09 2.45
C LEU A 172 -2.83 18.33 1.57
N MET A 173 -1.85 19.24 1.63
CA MET A 173 -1.86 20.45 0.83
C MET A 173 -1.62 20.14 -0.64
N GLU A 174 -0.61 19.32 -0.95
CA GLU A 174 -0.33 18.96 -2.33
C GLU A 174 -1.47 18.17 -2.97
N MET A 175 -2.07 17.22 -2.24
CA MET A 175 -3.24 16.49 -2.71
C MET A 175 -4.42 17.44 -2.96
N GLN A 176 -4.66 18.43 -2.10
CA GLN A 176 -5.73 19.42 -2.34
C GLN A 176 -5.48 20.24 -3.62
N THR A 177 -4.27 20.75 -3.80
CA THR A 177 -3.89 21.51 -5.00
C THR A 177 -4.07 20.64 -6.25
N TYR A 178 -3.62 19.38 -6.18
CA TYR A 178 -3.69 18.45 -7.30
C TYR A 178 -5.12 18.06 -7.64
N LEU A 179 -5.99 17.83 -6.65
CA LEU A 179 -7.42 17.61 -6.85
C LEU A 179 -8.07 18.80 -7.57
N GLY A 180 -7.70 20.03 -7.21
CA GLY A 180 -8.14 21.24 -7.91
C GLY A 180 -7.69 21.27 -9.38
N MET A 181 -6.49 20.77 -9.69
CA MET A 181 -6.02 20.63 -11.06
C MET A 181 -6.81 19.57 -11.83
N LEU A 182 -7.06 18.39 -11.22
CA LEU A 182 -7.80 17.30 -11.86
C LEU A 182 -9.24 17.71 -12.23
N LEU A 183 -9.88 18.58 -11.45
CA LEU A 183 -11.22 19.09 -11.76
C LEU A 183 -11.30 19.97 -13.02
N ASN A 184 -10.18 20.54 -13.46
CA ASN A 184 -10.14 21.35 -14.68
C ASN A 184 -10.12 20.52 -15.97
N HIS A 185 -9.99 19.19 -15.85
CA HIS A 185 -10.06 18.27 -16.99
C HIS A 185 -11.49 17.78 -17.22
N ASP A 186 -11.77 17.32 -18.44
CA ASP A 186 -12.98 16.55 -18.71
C ASP A 186 -12.93 15.24 -17.93
N GLN A 187 -13.85 15.08 -16.99
CA GLN A 187 -13.87 13.98 -16.04
C GLN A 187 -14.09 12.61 -16.71
N GLU A 188 -14.75 12.60 -17.87
CA GLU A 188 -15.02 11.36 -18.60
C GLU A 188 -13.92 10.99 -19.60
N SER A 189 -12.96 11.89 -19.81
CA SER A 189 -11.77 11.62 -20.62
C SER A 189 -10.77 10.73 -19.87
N SER A 190 -10.07 9.89 -20.63
CA SER A 190 -8.94 9.11 -20.12
C SER A 190 -7.73 10.00 -19.86
N ILE A 191 -7.03 9.73 -18.76
CA ILE A 191 -5.73 10.36 -18.51
C ILE A 191 -4.72 9.87 -19.55
N GLN A 192 -3.92 10.79 -20.08
CA GLN A 192 -2.91 10.52 -21.10
C GLN A 192 -1.60 11.19 -20.70
N GLU A 193 -0.52 10.89 -21.41
CA GLU A 193 0.74 11.63 -21.27
C GLU A 193 0.56 13.09 -21.70
N PRO A 194 1.14 14.08 -20.97
CA PRO A 194 2.07 13.92 -19.83
C PRO A 194 1.41 13.85 -18.45
N GLU A 195 0.10 14.07 -18.33
CA GLU A 195 -0.64 14.10 -17.05
C GLU A 195 -0.54 12.77 -16.28
N SER A 196 -0.58 11.63 -16.99
CA SER A 196 -0.37 10.29 -16.42
C SER A 196 0.91 10.22 -15.58
N MET A 197 2.06 10.64 -16.12
CA MET A 197 3.33 10.66 -15.40
C MET A 197 3.33 11.62 -14.22
N LYS A 198 2.68 12.79 -14.36
CA LYS A 198 2.57 13.76 -13.26
C LYS A 198 1.79 13.16 -12.09
N VAL A 199 0.66 12.49 -12.36
CA VAL A 199 -0.14 11.80 -11.33
C VAL A 199 0.68 10.70 -10.69
N GLY A 200 1.36 9.88 -11.50
CA GLY A 200 2.21 8.80 -11.00
C GLY A 200 3.30 9.31 -10.05
N LEU A 201 4.05 10.34 -10.44
CA LEU A 201 5.11 10.91 -9.61
C LEU A 201 4.58 11.56 -8.33
N ALA A 202 3.47 12.30 -8.41
CA ALA A 202 2.83 12.89 -7.24
C ALA A 202 2.39 11.81 -6.23
N THR A 203 1.80 10.73 -6.75
CA THR A 203 1.34 9.59 -5.95
C THR A 203 2.50 8.91 -5.21
N LEU A 204 3.62 8.64 -5.89
CA LEU A 204 4.82 8.07 -5.24
C LEU A 204 5.38 8.99 -4.14
N LYS A 205 5.35 10.30 -4.36
CA LYS A 205 5.77 11.29 -3.37
C LYS A 205 4.87 11.27 -2.14
N TRP A 206 3.55 11.25 -2.32
CA TRP A 206 2.59 11.18 -1.21
C TRP A 206 2.69 9.86 -0.44
N LYS A 207 2.87 8.73 -1.16
CA LYS A 207 3.14 7.42 -0.53
C LYS A 207 4.32 7.50 0.42
N ARG A 208 5.43 8.12 0.02
CA ARG A 208 6.61 8.30 0.88
C ARG A 208 6.27 9.04 2.17
N TRP A 209 5.50 10.13 2.08
CA TRP A 209 5.10 10.91 3.26
C TRP A 209 4.15 10.14 4.18
N ILE A 210 3.19 9.39 3.62
CA ILE A 210 2.27 8.56 4.40
C ILE A 210 3.02 7.42 5.10
N ILE A 211 3.99 6.78 4.45
CA ILE A 211 4.84 5.77 5.09
C ILE A 211 5.59 6.35 6.30
N ILE A 212 6.17 7.55 6.16
CA ILE A 212 6.84 8.24 7.28
C ILE A 212 5.85 8.55 8.41
N LEU A 213 4.62 8.97 8.08
CA LEU A 213 3.57 9.18 9.07
C LEU A 213 3.22 7.89 9.80
N LEU A 214 2.98 6.79 9.09
CA LEU A 214 2.64 5.50 9.70
C LEU A 214 3.75 4.98 10.61
N GLN A 215 5.02 5.17 10.24
CA GLN A 215 6.15 4.87 11.10
C GLN A 215 6.12 5.71 12.39
N ARG A 216 5.80 7.01 12.31
CA ARG A 216 5.64 7.84 13.51
C ARG A 216 4.50 7.37 14.40
N ILE A 217 3.36 7.02 13.82
CA ILE A 217 2.21 6.50 14.58
C ILE A 217 2.59 5.19 15.28
N LEU A 218 3.31 4.30 14.58
CA LEU A 218 3.73 3.00 15.10
C LEU A 218 4.78 3.10 16.21
N HIS A 219 5.67 4.09 16.17
CA HIS A 219 6.82 4.24 17.08
C HIS A 219 6.65 5.34 18.13
N GLN A 220 5.51 6.03 18.20
CA GLN A 220 5.29 7.04 19.24
C GLN A 220 5.15 6.37 20.61
N GLU A 221 6.09 6.71 21.51
CA GLU A 221 5.97 6.56 22.97
C GLU A 221 5.02 7.61 23.55
#